data_AF-A0A941PIV9-F1
#
_entry.id   AF-A0A941PIV9-F1
#
_cell.length_a   1.000
_cell.length_b   1.000
_cell.length_c   1.000
_cell.angle_alpha   90.00
_cell.angle_beta   90.00
_cell.angle_gamma   90.00
#
_symmetry.space_group_name_H-M   'P 1'
#
loop_
_entity.id
_entity.type
_entity.pdbx_description
1 polymer ?
#
loop_
_entity_poly.entity_id
_entity_poly.type
_entity_poly.pdbx_seq_one_letter_code
_entity_poly.pdbx_strand_id
1 'polypeptide(L)' 'MVAQEKLLQKARNNPEGLSFKDFQTLMSKAGWVNKRQKGSHSIWYSPKGFRLPIQNREGKAKGYQVKQFLKLLDEETA' A
#
# COMPACT_ATOMS: atom_id res chain seq x y z
N MET A 1 14.34 -11.88 1.60
CA MET A 1 14.14 -10.44 1.92
C MET A 1 13.99 -9.55 0.67
N VAL A 2 14.48 -9.94 -0.51
CA VAL A 2 14.53 -9.14 -1.76
C VAL A 2 13.19 -8.59 -2.30
N ALA A 3 12.05 -9.23 -2.03
CA ALA A 3 10.80 -8.88 -2.70
C ALA A 3 10.11 -7.62 -2.14
N GLN A 4 10.34 -7.24 -0.88
CA GLN A 4 9.72 -6.05 -0.29
C GLN A 4 10.39 -4.77 -0.78
N GLU A 5 11.72 -4.72 -0.72
CA GLU A 5 12.50 -3.55 -1.13
C GLU A 5 12.30 -3.23 -2.61
N LYS A 6 12.26 -4.25 -3.47
CA LYS A 6 11.95 -4.09 -4.90
C LYS A 6 10.56 -3.49 -5.13
N LEU A 7 9.54 -3.96 -4.39
CA LEU A 7 8.19 -3.42 -4.47
C LEU A 7 8.12 -1.99 -3.94
N LEU A 8 8.84 -1.69 -2.86
CA LEU A 8 8.91 -0.35 -2.29
C LEU A 8 9.58 0.64 -3.24
N GLN A 9 10.70 0.25 -3.86
CA GLN A 9 11.35 1.06 -4.88
C GLN A 9 10.45 1.28 -6.10
N LYS A 10 9.72 0.24 -6.55
CA LYS A 10 8.74 0.38 -7.63
C LYS A 10 7.61 1.34 -7.26
N ALA A 11 7.10 1.28 -6.03
CA ALA A 11 6.08 2.19 -5.53
C ALA A 11 6.58 3.65 -5.43
N ARG A 12 7.83 3.86 -5.04
CA ARG A 12 8.47 5.20 -4.96
C ARG A 12 8.72 5.79 -6.34
N ASN A 13 9.25 5.00 -7.27
CA ASN A 13 9.58 5.45 -8.63
C ASN A 13 8.35 5.58 -9.53
N ASN A 14 7.35 4.69 -9.37
CA ASN A 14 6.14 4.67 -10.18
C ASN A 14 4.90 4.33 -9.33
N PRO A 15 4.39 5.28 -8.53
CA PRO A 15 3.23 5.05 -7.67
C PRO A 15 1.95 4.74 -8.44
N GLU A 16 1.81 5.17 -9.70
CA GLU A 16 0.62 4.94 -10.53
C GLU A 16 0.68 3.59 -11.29
N GLY A 17 1.87 3.03 -11.46
CA GLY A 17 2.10 1.78 -12.17
C GLY A 17 2.03 0.52 -11.31
N LEU A 18 1.74 0.64 -10.01
CA LEU A 18 1.71 -0.51 -9.11
C LEU A 18 0.38 -1.26 -9.22
N SER A 19 0.45 -2.57 -9.46
CA SER A 19 -0.73 -3.43 -9.47
C SER A 19 -1.41 -3.40 -8.10
N PHE A 20 -2.74 -3.52 -8.04
CA PHE A 20 -3.46 -3.53 -6.77
C PHE A 20 -2.97 -4.66 -5.84
N LYS A 21 -2.71 -5.84 -6.42
CA LYS A 21 -2.17 -7.01 -5.69
C LYS A 21 -0.74 -6.78 -5.17
N ASP A 22 0.11 -6.15 -5.97
CA ASP A 22 1.47 -5.76 -5.56
C ASP A 22 1.41 -4.77 -4.39
N PHE A 23 0.48 -3.82 -4.45
CA PHE A 23 0.27 -2.84 -3.38
C PHE A 23 -0.21 -3.49 -2.08
N GLN A 24 -1.20 -4.38 -2.13
CA GLN A 24 -1.64 -5.14 -0.96
C GLN A 24 -0.51 -6.00 -0.37
N THR A 25 0.31 -6.61 -1.22
CA THR A 25 1.46 -7.41 -0.80
C THR A 25 2.51 -6.54 -0.12
N LEU A 26 2.78 -5.35 -0.65
CA LEU A 26 3.69 -4.37 -0.05
C LEU A 26 3.19 -3.92 1.33
N MET A 27 1.91 -3.55 1.45
CA MET A 27 1.30 -3.14 2.72
C MET A 27 1.37 -4.26 3.77
N SER A 28 1.00 -5.50 3.39
CA SER A 28 1.07 -6.65 4.29
C SER A 28 2.49 -6.92 4.78
N LYS A 29 3.50 -6.78 3.92
CA LYS A 29 4.90 -6.94 4.29
C LYS A 29 5.43 -5.79 5.16
N ALA A 30 4.89 -4.59 4.99
CA ALA A 30 5.14 -3.45 5.87
C ALA A 30 4.44 -3.57 7.25
N GLY A 31 3.77 -4.70 7.53
CA GLY A 31 3.07 -4.93 8.80
C GLY A 31 1.67 -4.32 8.87
N TRP A 32 1.17 -3.76 7.77
CA TRP A 32 -0.20 -3.25 7.72
C TRP A 32 -1.20 -4.40 7.63
N VAL A 33 -2.35 -4.23 8.28
CA VAL A 33 -3.39 -5.25 8.40
C VAL A 33 -4.64 -4.84 7.63
N ASN A 34 -5.11 -5.71 6.75
CA ASN A 34 -6.42 -5.55 6.12
C ASN A 34 -7.51 -5.91 7.13
N LYS A 35 -8.38 -4.95 7.47
CA LYS A 35 -9.47 -5.16 8.43
C LYS A 35 -10.82 -5.38 7.77
N ARG A 36 -11.02 -4.84 6.56
CA ARG A 36 -12.31 -4.89 5.87
C ARG A 36 -12.09 -4.83 4.38
N GLN A 37 -12.71 -5.77 3.66
CA GLN A 37 -12.80 -5.77 2.21
C GLN A 37 -14.27 -5.83 1.79
N LYS A 38 -14.68 -4.93 0.91
CA LYS A 38 -15.99 -4.96 0.23
C LYS A 38 -15.74 -4.74 -1.26
N GLY A 39 -15.79 -5.82 -2.04
CA GLY A 39 -15.43 -5.79 -3.45
C GLY A 39 -13.99 -5.31 -3.66
N SER A 40 -13.82 -4.33 -4.55
CA SER A 40 -12.52 -3.71 -4.88
C SER A 40 -12.03 -2.68 -3.86
N HIS A 41 -12.80 -2.38 -2.82
CA HIS A 41 -12.43 -1.45 -1.74
C HIS A 41 -11.93 -2.23 -0.54
N SER A 42 -10.78 -1.86 -0.02
CA SER A 42 -10.21 -2.45 1.20
C SER A 42 -9.75 -1.36 2.15
N ILE A 43 -9.90 -1.60 3.45
CA ILE A 43 -9.41 -0.70 4.50
C ILE A 43 -8.24 -1.39 5.20
N TRP A 44 -7.10 -0.71 5.20
CA TRP A 44 -5.88 -1.15 5.85
C TRP A 44 -5.54 -0.27 7.04
N TYR A 45 -4.94 -0.88 8.04
CA TYR A 45 -4.47 -0.21 9.25
C TYR A 45 -2.99 -0.47 9.43
N SER A 46 -2.24 0.59 9.76
CA SER A 46 -0.84 0.50 10.08
C SER A 46 -0.60 0.00 11.51
N PRO A 47 0.59 -0.49 11.84
CA PRO A 47 0.97 -0.83 13.22
C PRO A 47 0.82 0.35 14.19
N LYS A 48 1.09 1.59 13.76
CA LYS A 48 0.88 2.81 14.56
C LYS A 48 -0.58 3.32 14.55
N GLY A 49 -1.51 2.62 13.89
CA GLY A 49 -2.93 2.93 13.90
C GLY A 49 -3.41 3.84 12.75
N PHE A 50 -2.58 4.13 11.74
CA PHE A 50 -3.01 4.91 10.58
C PHE A 50 -3.99 4.11 9.72
N ARG A 51 -5.06 4.76 9.25
CA ARG A 51 -6.08 4.13 8.40
C ARG A 51 -5.90 4.57 6.96
N LEU A 52 -5.76 3.62 6.03
CA LEU A 52 -5.72 3.90 4.59
C LEU A 52 -6.76 3.08 3.83
N PRO A 53 -7.78 3.74 3.24
CA PRO A 53 -8.67 3.08 2.30
C PRO A 53 -7.98 2.96 0.93
N ILE A 54 -7.90 1.74 0.41
CA ILE A 54 -7.36 1.44 -0.92
C ILE A 54 -8.47 0.97 -1.85
N GLN A 55 -8.31 1.28 -3.14
CA GLN A 55 -9.28 0.92 -4.16
C GLN A 55 -8.56 0.43 -5.42
N ASN A 56 -9.06 -0.67 -5.98
CA ASN A 56 -8.62 -1.14 -7.27
C ASN A 56 -9.22 -0.27 -8.40
N ARG A 57 -8.36 0.22 -9.31
CA ARG A 57 -8.73 0.85 -10.57
C ARG A 57 -8.14 0.01 -11.72
N GLU A 58 -8.99 -0.77 -12.38
CA GLU A 58 -8.61 -1.55 -13.58
C GLU A 58 -7.36 -2.45 -13.38
N GLY A 59 -7.25 -3.08 -12.21
CA GLY A 59 -6.13 -3.94 -11.83
C GLY A 59 -4.96 -3.22 -11.14
N LYS A 60 -4.98 -1.88 -11.09
CA LYS A 60 -3.93 -1.06 -10.49
C LYS A 60 -4.38 -0.38 -9.19
N ALA A 61 -3.43 -0.08 -8.32
CA ALA A 61 -3.66 0.80 -7.19
C ALA A 61 -3.81 2.24 -7.69
N LYS A 62 -4.63 3.05 -7.00
CA LYS A 62 -4.66 4.49 -7.31
C LYS A 62 -3.35 5.11 -6.81
N GLY A 63 -2.63 5.80 -7.69
CA GLY A 63 -1.29 6.31 -7.34
C GLY A 63 -1.27 7.27 -6.15
N TYR A 64 -2.33 8.04 -5.91
CA TYR A 64 -2.41 8.87 -4.70
C TYR A 64 -2.46 8.03 -3.42
N GLN A 65 -3.09 6.84 -3.44
CA GLN A 65 -3.15 5.94 -2.28
C GLN A 65 -1.78 5.34 -2.01
N VAL A 66 -1.03 5.03 -3.07
CA VAL A 66 0.37 4.58 -2.96
C VAL A 66 1.24 5.69 -2.36
N LYS A 67 1.09 6.94 -2.81
CA LYS A 67 1.79 8.10 -2.23
C LYS A 67 1.41 8.32 -0.76
N GLN A 68 0.13 8.21 -0.40
CA GLN A 68 -0.32 8.31 1.00
C GLN A 68 0.29 7.21 1.87
N PHE A 69 0.30 5.96 1.40
CA PHE A 69 0.97 4.87 2.09
C PHE A 69 2.46 5.16 2.32
N LEU A 70 3.18 5.60 1.30
CA LEU A 70 4.62 5.91 1.42
C LEU A 70 4.90 7.01 2.43
N LYS A 71 4.07 8.06 2.45
CA LYS A 71 4.20 9.14 3.45
C LYS A 71 3.97 8.62 4.87
N LEU A 72 2.89 7.85 5.08
CA LEU A 72 2.59 7.27 6.38
C LEU A 72 3.69 6.29 6.84
N LEU A 73 4.22 5.48 5.93
CA LEU A 73 5.32 4.57 6.21
C LEU A 73 6.60 5.32 6.63
N ASP A 74 6.88 6.45 6.01
CA ASP A 74 8.00 7.33 6.37
C ASP A 74 7.82 7.91 7.78
N GLU A 75 6.62 8.41 8.11
CA GLU A 75 6.26 8.86 9.46
C GLU A 75 6.25 7.71 10.50
N GLU A 76 6.03 6.46 10.07
CA GLU A 76 6.16 5.30 10.94
C GLU A 76 7.62 4.92 11.22
N THR A 77 8.52 5.18 10.27
CA THR A 77 9.93 4.74 10.35
C THR A 77 10.87 5.84 10.86
N ALA A 78 10.45 7.12 10.77
CA ALA A 78 11.10 8.26 11.43
C ALA A 78 10.90 8.23 12.96
#